data_AF-A0A644XUI9-F1
#
_entry.id   AF-A0A644XUI9-F1
#
_cell.length_a   1.000
_cell.length_b   1.000
_cell.length_c   1.000
_cell.angle_alpha   90.00
_cell.angle_beta   90.00
_cell.angle_gamma   90.00
#
_symmetry.space_group_name_H-M   'P 1'
#
loop_
_entity.id
_entity.type
_entity.pdbx_description
1 polymer ?
#
loop_
_entity_poly.entity_id
_entity_poly.type
_entity_poly.pdbx_seq_one_letter_code
_entity_poly.pdbx_strand_id
1 'polypeptide(L)' 'MGADAGVKPHEANQMISDAIDLLVQISIRHEVRRVTAISIIAKDLKNGDVFFEPIYRYIEESSATEPRWEKLGIAIQ' A
#
# COMPACT_ATOMS: atom_id res chain seq x y z
N MET A 1 24.25 0.62 -2.43
CA MET A 1 24.15 1.16 -1.06
C MET A 1 24.05 -0.04 -0.13
N GLY A 2 25.11 -0.32 0.63
CA GLY A 2 25.13 -1.43 1.58
C GLY A 2 24.41 -0.99 2.84
N ALA A 3 23.32 -1.67 3.18
CA ALA A 3 22.71 -1.58 4.50
C ALA A 3 23.27 -2.73 5.35
N ASP A 4 23.73 -2.36 6.54
CA ASP A 4 24.45 -3.16 7.51
C ASP A 4 23.85 -4.54 7.80
N ALA A 5 24.74 -5.51 7.99
CA ALA A 5 24.45 -6.89 8.38
C ALA A 5 23.93 -7.05 9.84
N GLY A 6 23.15 -6.10 10.35
CA GLY A 6 22.69 -6.06 11.73
C GLY A 6 21.39 -5.29 11.99
N VAL A 7 20.74 -4.73 10.97
CA VAL A 7 19.44 -4.05 11.16
C VAL A 7 18.41 -5.09 11.58
N LYS A 8 17.82 -4.90 12.76
CA LYS A 8 16.77 -5.80 13.23
C LYS A 8 15.52 -5.59 12.37
N PRO A 9 14.76 -6.64 12.04
CA PRO A 9 13.57 -6.52 11.19
C PRO A 9 12.60 -5.38 11.61
N HIS A 10 12.48 -5.15 12.91
CA HIS A 10 11.71 -4.05 13.47
C HIS A 10 12.20 -2.66 13.05
N GLU A 11 13.52 -2.42 13.05
CA GLU A 11 14.12 -1.14 12.65
C GLU A 11 13.92 -0.88 11.16
N ALA A 12 14.06 -1.92 10.33
CA ALA A 12 13.78 -1.83 8.90
C ALA A 12 12.30 -1.52 8.63
N ASN A 13 11.37 -2.17 9.34
CA ASN A 13 9.95 -1.89 9.21
C ASN A 13 9.61 -0.46 9.65
N GLN A 14 10.21 0.02 10.74
CA GLN A 14 10.00 1.40 11.20
C GLN A 14 10.52 2.40 10.16
N MET A 15 11.71 2.18 9.60
CA MET A 15 12.24 3.03 8.52
C MET A 15 11.30 3.10 7.30
N ILE A 16 10.70 1.98 6.91
CA ILE A 16 9.72 1.94 5.81
C ILE A 16 8.47 2.74 6.17
N SER A 17 7.94 2.50 7.37
CA SER A 17 6.76 3.18 7.91
C SER A 17 6.92 4.70 7.93
N ASP A 18 8.09 5.16 8.36
CA ASP A 18 8.41 6.58 8.46
C ASP A 18 8.59 7.20 7.07
N ALA A 19 9.30 6.51 6.16
CA ALA A 19 9.69 7.05 4.86
C ALA A 19 8.57 7.06 3.81
N ILE A 20 7.51 6.27 3.99
CA ILE A 20 6.45 6.13 3.00
C ILE A 20 5.13 6.63 3.59
N ASP A 21 4.47 7.54 2.89
CA ASP A 21 3.13 8.03 3.27
C ASP A 21 2.02 7.30 2.50
N LEU A 22 2.27 7.00 1.22
CA LEU A 22 1.28 6.45 0.30
C LEU A 22 1.87 5.29 -0.50
N LEU A 23 1.15 4.17 -0.53
CA LEU A 23 1.43 3.05 -1.41
C LEU A 23 0.35 2.95 -2.49
N VAL A 24 0.78 2.94 -3.74
CA VAL A 24 -0.08 2.66 -4.90
C VAL A 24 0.32 1.30 -5.46
N GLN A 25 -0.57 0.32 -5.35
CA GLN A 25 -0.35 -1.00 -5.90
C GLN A 25 -0.88 -1.06 -7.33
N ILE A 26 -0.07 -1.60 -8.24
CA ILE A 26 -0.44 -1.82 -9.64
C ILE A 26 -0.35 -3.32 -9.95
N SER A 27 -1.32 -3.83 -10.69
CA SER A 27 -1.32 -5.22 -11.17
C SER A 27 -1.97 -5.31 -12.55
N ILE A 28 -1.80 -6.44 -13.23
CA ILE A 28 -2.45 -6.67 -14.53
C ILE A 28 -3.88 -7.18 -14.28
N ARG A 29 -4.86 -6.52 -14.91
CA ARG A 29 -6.27 -6.91 -14.97
C ARG A 29 -6.78 -6.64 -16.37
N HIS A 30 -7.50 -7.61 -16.94
CA HIS A 30 -7.95 -7.51 -18.34
C HIS A 30 -6.79 -7.16 -19.30
N GLU A 31 -5.63 -7.80 -19.10
CA GLU A 31 -4.39 -7.56 -19.88
C GLU A 31 -3.82 -6.12 -19.81
N VAL A 32 -4.37 -5.27 -18.94
CA VAL A 32 -3.93 -3.88 -18.75
C VAL A 32 -3.43 -3.68 -17.32
N ARG A 33 -2.39 -2.84 -17.14
CA ARG A 33 -1.94 -2.43 -15.80
C ARG A 33 -2.99 -1.52 -15.17
N ARG A 34 -3.53 -1.92 -14.02
CA ARG A 34 -4.52 -1.17 -13.24
C ARG A 34 -3.98 -0.93 -11.85
N VAL A 35 -4.27 0.26 -11.31
CA VAL A 35 -4.13 0.50 -9.87
C VAL A 35 -5.11 -0.43 -9.18
N THR A 36 -4.63 -1.31 -8.30
CA THR A 36 -5.47 -2.27 -7.58
C THR A 36 -5.74 -1.87 -6.14
N ALA A 37 -4.85 -1.08 -5.55
CA ALA A 37 -5.04 -0.51 -4.24
C ALA A 37 -4.32 0.83 -4.11
N ILE A 38 -4.90 1.73 -3.32
CA ILE A 38 -4.25 2.94 -2.82
C ILE A 38 -4.37 2.88 -1.30
N SER A 39 -3.25 2.88 -0.60
CA SER A 39 -3.21 2.77 0.86
C SER A 39 -2.32 3.85 1.45
N ILE A 40 -2.71 4.40 2.60
CA ILE A 40 -1.79 5.13 3.48
C ILE A 40 -0.96 4.10 4.25
N ILE A 41 0.28 4.43 4.58
CA ILE A 41 1.06 3.65 5.52
C ILE A 41 0.96 4.30 6.90
N ALA A 42 0.45 3.54 7.88
CA ALA A 42 0.38 4.00 9.26
C ALA A 42 1.80 4.12 9.82
N LYS A 43 2.10 5.22 10.51
CA LYS A 43 3.44 5.49 11.05
C LYS A 43 3.84 4.56 12.19
N ASP A 44 2.85 4.13 12.98
CA ASP A 44 3.05 3.12 14.01
C ASP A 44 3.00 1.70 13.41
N LEU A 45 3.97 0.87 13.80
CA LEU A 45 3.95 -0.54 13.45
C LEU A 45 2.86 -1.28 14.22
N LYS A 46 2.13 -2.16 13.53
CA LYS A 46 1.11 -3.01 14.13
C LYS A 46 1.70 -4.40 14.37
N ASN A 47 1.87 -4.78 15.63
CA ASN A 47 2.56 -6.03 16.02
C ASN A 47 4.00 -6.15 15.46
N GLY A 48 4.67 -5.02 15.23
CA GLY A 48 6.03 -4.98 14.67
C GLY A 48 6.10 -4.94 13.14
N ASP A 49 4.95 -4.95 12.46
CA ASP A 49 4.86 -4.91 10.99
C ASP A 49 4.33 -3.57 10.47
N VAL A 50 4.74 -3.24 9.24
CA VAL A 50 4.21 -2.08 8.50
C VAL A 50 2.73 -2.30 8.24
N PHE A 51 1.90 -1.34 8.63
CA PHE A 51 0.45 -1.44 8.46
C PHE A 51 -0.02 -0.53 7.34
N PHE A 52 -0.77 -1.11 6.39
CA PHE A 52 -1.32 -0.41 5.24
C PHE A 52 -2.81 -0.18 5.44
N GLU A 53 -3.23 1.08 5.39
CA GLU A 53 -4.61 1.52 5.52
C GLU A 53 -5.20 1.77 4.12
N PRO A 54 -5.97 0.82 3.56
CA PRO A 54 -6.49 0.97 2.21
C PRO A 54 -7.55 2.07 2.15
N ILE A 55 -7.35 3.04 1.27
CA ILE A 55 -8.32 4.11 0.95
C ILE A 55 -9.19 3.69 -0.23
N TYR A 56 -8.57 3.12 -1.26
CA TYR A 56 -9.25 2.65 -2.46
C TYR A 56 -8.83 1.25 -2.84
N ARG A 57 -9.78 0.45 -3.32
CA ARG A 57 -9.55 -0.88 -3.85
C ARG A 57 -10.24 -1.05 -5.20
N TYR A 58 -9.55 -1.63 -6.16
CA TYR A 58 -10.14 -1.95 -7.45
C TYR A 58 -11.27 -2.98 -7.29
N ILE A 59 -12.40 -2.73 -7.96
CA ILE A 59 -13.54 -3.65 -7.99
C ILE A 59 -13.28 -4.64 -9.12
N GLU A 60 -13.03 -5.91 -8.78
CA GLU A 60 -12.63 -6.95 -9.74
C GLU A 60 -13.70 -7.23 -10.80
N GLU A 61 -14.97 -6.99 -10.47
CA GLU A 61 -16.12 -7.10 -11.36
C GLU A 61 -16.26 -5.92 -12.35
N SER A 62 -15.37 -4.93 -12.28
CA SER A 62 -15.35 -3.83 -13.24
C SER A 62 -14.97 -4.30 -14.63
N SER A 63 -15.57 -3.69 -15.64
CA SER A 63 -15.21 -4.01 -17.02
C SER A 63 -13.82 -3.46 -17.38
N ALA A 64 -13.21 -4.01 -18.43
CA ALA A 64 -11.92 -3.54 -18.91
C ALA A 64 -11.93 -2.06 -19.33
N THR A 65 -13.04 -1.60 -19.91
CA THR A 65 -13.21 -0.22 -20.42
C THR A 65 -13.74 0.75 -19.38
N GLU A 66 -14.32 0.25 -18.29
CA GLU A 66 -14.88 1.05 -17.21
C GLU A 66 -14.35 0.53 -15.86
N PRO A 67 -13.06 0.77 -15.56
CA PRO A 67 -12.47 0.35 -14.29
C PRO A 67 -13.06 1.19 -13.16
N ARG A 68 -13.39 0.54 -12.04
CA ARG A 68 -13.95 1.20 -10.85
C ARG A 68 -13.19 0.81 -9.60
N TRP A 69 -13.28 1.68 -8.61
CA TRP A 69 -12.69 1.50 -7.30
C TRP A 69 -13.73 1.73 -6.21
N GLU A 70 -13.72 0.87 -5.21
CA GLU A 70 -14.44 1.06 -3.97
C GLU A 70 -13.60 1.95 -3.04
N LYS A 71 -14.25 2.94 -2.42
CA LYS A 71 -13.64 3.75 -1.36
C LYS A 71 -13.86 3.03 -0.02
N LEU A 72 -12.78 2.63 0.62
CA LEU A 72 -12.79 1.86 1.87
C LEU A 72 -12.57 2.72 3.12
N GLY A 73 -11.82 3.82 2.99
CA GLY A 73 -11.43 4.66 4.11
C GLY A 73 -11.60 6.15 3.85
N ILE A 74 -11.44 6.94 4.92
CA ILE A 74 -11.29 8.39 4.85
C ILE A 74 -9.78 8.65 4.89
N ALA A 75 -9.23 9.43 3.97
CA ALA A 75 -7.87 9.94 4.13
C ALA A 75 -7.93 10.91 5.33
N ILE A 76 -7.50 10.46 6.51
CA ILE A 76 -7.42 11.32 7.68
C ILE A 76 -6.10 12.09 7.57
N GLN A 77 -6.18 13.42 7.68
CA GLN A 77 -5.03 14.34 7.71
C GLN A 77 -4.30 14.27 9.05
#